data_AF-A0A2N3D223-F1
#
_entry.id   AF-A0A2N3D223-F1
#
_cell.length_a   1.000
_cell.length_b   1.000
_cell.length_c   1.000
_cell.angle_alpha   90.00
_cell.angle_beta   90.00
_cell.angle_gamma   90.00
#
_symmetry.space_group_name_H-M   'P 1'
#
loop_
_entity.id
_entity.type
_entity.pdbx_description
1 polymer ?
#
loop_
_entity_poly.entity_id
_entity_poly.type
_entity_poly.pdbx_seq_one_letter_code
_entity_poly.pdbx_strand_id
1 'polypeptide(L)'
;MKIITMVRQPYSLEEGRCVIGASVGIAIAPHDGVTREEVVRSADLALYAAKNGGRAQYRFFSGELENETIFRRRLEQNLGTALSEEQLFLRFEPIVDAASQSVCALETHVCWDHDERGIIDEEEFAQIVEGSSLAGDVGRWAIAEACRRAALWPESVRVAVDVPVSLFLADDFVEHVAQAVNAAGIAPARLELEISEAVFFGDANIVDHALAALFKLGVRLTLDEFGSGYSSLAYLRRAPFDSIKIDEKLVAEAGRDDNRELGLVRAIVALAGALQMDTIANGIESAVLLESLKDCGVRYLGGPIFSEPVDYDTIEEEMAGGTWKIVPGADRSRRARRRTVFRKIQVIHDDYAYEVTLRNLSKTGALIQGLADVPKGTQFVVDLGGGQLAVATVIRSNGDVQGLE
;
A
#
# COMPACT_ATOMS: atom_id res chain seq x y z
N MET A 1 -23.72 10.55 -10.85
CA MET A 1 -23.73 10.76 -9.38
C MET A 1 -25.04 10.36 -8.69
N LYS A 2 -26.23 10.63 -9.25
CA LYS A 2 -27.53 10.39 -8.56
C LYS A 2 -27.67 8.99 -7.92
N ILE A 3 -27.33 7.92 -8.63
CA ILE A 3 -27.41 6.54 -8.11
C ILE A 3 -26.51 6.35 -6.89
N ILE A 4 -25.23 6.74 -6.99
CA ILE A 4 -24.25 6.61 -5.90
C ILE A 4 -24.71 7.38 -4.66
N THR A 5 -25.23 8.60 -4.84
CA THR A 5 -25.76 9.43 -3.74
C THR A 5 -26.99 8.81 -3.08
N MET A 6 -27.85 8.15 -3.85
CA MET A 6 -29.03 7.46 -3.32
C MET A 6 -28.67 6.18 -2.58
N VAL A 7 -27.68 5.42 -3.07
CA VAL A 7 -27.18 4.21 -2.39
C VAL A 7 -26.42 4.56 -1.10
N ARG A 8 -25.79 5.74 -1.03
CA ARG A 8 -25.11 6.23 0.18
C ARG A 8 -26.05 6.74 1.27
N GLN A 9 -27.38 6.69 1.08
CA GLN A 9 -28.29 7.07 2.15
C GLN A 9 -28.16 6.08 3.32
N PRO A 10 -28.22 6.53 4.59
CA PRO A 10 -28.18 5.63 5.73
C PRO A 10 -29.35 4.65 5.75
N TYR A 11 -29.06 3.38 5.98
CA TYR A 11 -30.02 2.31 6.15
C TYR A 11 -30.24 2.07 7.64
N SER A 12 -31.49 1.99 8.07
CA SER A 12 -31.87 1.58 9.42
C SER A 12 -31.90 0.06 9.50
N LEU A 13 -31.09 -0.51 10.39
CA LEU A 13 -31.04 -1.92 10.73
C LEU A 13 -31.44 -2.10 12.20
N GLU A 14 -31.73 -3.34 12.61
CA GLU A 14 -32.07 -3.62 14.03
C GLU A 14 -30.90 -3.28 14.97
N GLU A 15 -29.64 -3.49 14.54
CA GLU A 15 -28.46 -3.20 15.36
C GLU A 15 -27.93 -1.75 15.24
N GLY A 16 -28.53 -0.89 14.39
CA GLY A 16 -28.07 0.49 14.24
C GLY A 16 -28.30 1.10 12.86
N ARG A 17 -27.39 1.98 12.43
CA ARG A 17 -27.42 2.61 11.10
C ARG A 17 -26.19 2.19 10.29
N CYS A 18 -26.40 1.77 9.06
CA CYS A 18 -25.34 1.39 8.12
C CYS A 18 -25.33 2.34 6.93
N VAL A 19 -24.14 2.71 6.45
CA VAL A 19 -23.95 3.48 5.21
C VAL A 19 -23.13 2.63 4.26
N ILE A 20 -23.65 2.37 3.06
CA ILE A 20 -22.94 1.63 2.03
C ILE A 20 -22.47 2.55 0.91
N GLY A 21 -21.37 2.17 0.25
CA GLY A 21 -20.87 2.83 -0.96
C GLY A 21 -21.23 2.05 -2.22
N ALA A 22 -21.17 2.72 -3.38
CA ALA A 22 -21.28 2.07 -4.67
C ALA A 22 -20.27 2.68 -5.65
N SER A 23 -19.51 1.84 -6.34
CA SER A 23 -18.80 2.22 -7.57
C SER A 23 -19.65 1.79 -8.77
N VAL A 24 -19.61 2.55 -9.86
CA VAL A 24 -20.44 2.27 -11.05
C VAL A 24 -19.58 2.27 -12.32
N GLY A 25 -19.65 1.19 -13.09
CA GLY A 25 -19.11 1.11 -14.44
C GLY A 25 -20.20 1.37 -15.47
N ILE A 26 -19.90 2.15 -16.51
CA ILE A 26 -20.86 2.52 -17.54
C ILE A 26 -20.28 2.17 -18.91
N ALA A 27 -21.03 1.42 -19.71
CA ALA A 27 -20.72 1.18 -21.12
C ALA A 27 -21.94 1.52 -21.99
N ILE A 28 -21.70 2.04 -23.19
CA ILE A 28 -22.71 2.55 -24.12
C ILE A 28 -22.64 1.75 -25.42
N ALA A 29 -23.67 0.97 -25.72
CA ALA A 29 -23.83 0.36 -27.04
C ALA A 29 -24.26 1.43 -28.08
N PRO A 30 -23.78 1.36 -29.33
CA PRO A 30 -22.86 0.35 -29.88
C PRO A 30 -21.37 0.68 -29.71
N HIS A 31 -21.03 1.84 -29.12
CA HIS A 31 -19.66 2.35 -29.06
C HIS A 31 -18.71 1.45 -28.25
N ASP A 32 -19.20 0.93 -27.12
CA ASP A 32 -18.43 0.14 -26.16
C ASP A 32 -18.69 -1.38 -26.29
N GLY A 33 -19.33 -1.80 -27.37
CA GLY A 33 -19.72 -3.18 -27.64
C GLY A 33 -20.97 -3.26 -28.51
N VAL A 34 -20.96 -4.17 -29.48
CA VAL A 34 -22.08 -4.41 -30.39
C VAL A 34 -22.90 -5.63 -29.97
N THR A 35 -22.30 -6.55 -29.20
CA THR A 35 -22.99 -7.69 -28.59
C THR A 35 -23.29 -7.45 -27.10
N ARG A 36 -24.25 -8.21 -26.55
CA ARG A 36 -24.59 -8.15 -25.12
C ARG A 36 -23.37 -8.45 -24.27
N GLU A 37 -22.61 -9.49 -24.64
CA GLU A 37 -21.45 -9.98 -23.92
C GLU A 37 -20.34 -8.91 -23.89
N GLU A 38 -20.10 -8.22 -25.02
CA GLU A 38 -19.14 -7.12 -25.10
C GLU A 38 -19.55 -5.94 -24.22
N VAL A 39 -20.81 -5.49 -24.27
CA VAL A 39 -21.27 -4.35 -23.47
C VAL A 39 -21.21 -4.66 -21.98
N VAL A 40 -21.57 -5.88 -21.57
CA VAL A 40 -21.46 -6.33 -20.17
C VAL A 40 -20.01 -6.33 -19.71
N ARG A 41 -19.09 -6.87 -20.53
CA ARG A 41 -17.66 -6.88 -20.26
C ARG A 41 -17.11 -5.45 -20.14
N SER A 42 -17.45 -4.55 -21.05
CA SER A 42 -17.02 -3.15 -21.03
C SER A 42 -17.53 -2.41 -19.79
N ALA A 43 -18.78 -2.65 -19.38
CA ALA A 43 -19.33 -2.08 -18.15
C ALA A 43 -18.59 -2.60 -16.89
N ASP A 44 -18.21 -3.87 -16.88
CA ASP A 44 -17.47 -4.49 -15.77
C ASP A 44 -16.03 -3.93 -15.67
N LEU A 45 -15.36 -3.74 -16.81
CA LEU A 45 -14.04 -3.10 -16.88
C LEU A 45 -14.09 -1.66 -16.34
N ALA A 46 -15.11 -0.91 -16.73
CA ALA A 46 -15.33 0.44 -16.21
C ALA A 46 -15.63 0.43 -14.70
N LEU A 47 -16.36 -0.56 -14.20
CA LEU A 47 -16.68 -0.70 -12.78
C LEU A 47 -15.41 -0.95 -11.97
N TYR A 48 -14.53 -1.81 -12.48
CA TYR A 48 -13.26 -2.13 -11.84
C TYR A 48 -12.35 -0.90 -11.75
N ALA A 49 -12.20 -0.15 -12.83
CA ALA A 49 -11.46 1.11 -12.85
C ALA A 49 -12.04 2.15 -11.86
N ALA A 50 -13.37 2.17 -11.69
CA ALA A 50 -14.02 3.02 -10.70
C ALA A 50 -13.74 2.59 -9.25
N LYS A 51 -13.46 1.30 -8.98
CA LYS A 51 -13.03 0.84 -7.65
C LYS A 51 -11.59 1.30 -7.35
N ASN A 52 -10.69 1.18 -8.32
CA ASN A 52 -9.27 1.46 -8.14
C ASN A 52 -8.93 2.96 -8.10
N GLY A 53 -9.74 3.81 -8.73
CA GLY A 53 -9.51 5.26 -8.71
C GLY A 53 -9.92 5.99 -7.42
N GLY A 54 -10.31 5.26 -6.36
CA GLY A 54 -10.99 5.79 -5.17
C GLY A 54 -12.47 5.44 -5.15
N ARG A 55 -12.90 4.60 -4.21
CA ARG A 55 -14.29 4.08 -4.11
C ARG A 55 -15.34 5.21 -4.11
N ALA A 56 -16.59 4.88 -4.43
CA ALA A 56 -17.73 5.83 -4.50
C ALA A 56 -17.69 6.81 -5.69
N GLN A 57 -17.17 6.37 -6.83
CA GLN A 57 -17.20 7.10 -8.10
C GLN A 57 -17.80 6.26 -9.23
N TYR A 58 -17.98 6.87 -10.40
CA TYR A 58 -18.32 6.15 -11.62
C TYR A 58 -17.25 6.38 -12.68
N ARG A 59 -17.09 5.42 -13.58
CA ARG A 59 -16.25 5.55 -14.77
C ARG A 59 -17.05 5.08 -15.99
N PHE A 60 -16.86 5.77 -17.10
CA PHE A 60 -17.25 5.26 -18.41
C PHE A 60 -16.18 4.31 -18.92
N PHE A 61 -16.60 3.33 -19.71
CA PHE A 61 -15.69 2.51 -20.47
C PHE A 61 -14.90 3.38 -21.43
N SER A 62 -13.62 3.06 -21.58
CA SER A 62 -12.77 3.55 -22.65
C SER A 62 -11.88 2.38 -23.07
N GLY A 63 -11.43 2.34 -24.32
CA GLY A 63 -10.50 1.30 -24.78
C GLY A 63 -9.21 1.23 -23.94
N GLU A 64 -8.86 2.32 -23.26
CA GLU A 64 -7.74 2.37 -22.29
C GLU A 64 -7.99 1.46 -21.08
N LEU A 65 -9.23 1.30 -20.60
CA LEU A 65 -9.57 0.44 -19.47
C LEU A 65 -9.53 -1.06 -19.82
N GLU A 66 -9.88 -1.38 -21.07
CA GLU A 66 -9.71 -2.73 -21.60
C GLU A 66 -8.23 -3.10 -21.67
N ASN A 67 -7.39 -2.18 -22.14
CA ASN A 67 -5.94 -2.38 -22.14
C ASN A 67 -5.39 -2.52 -20.72
N GLU A 68 -5.80 -1.69 -19.75
CA GLU A 68 -5.36 -1.77 -18.35
C GLU A 68 -5.75 -3.11 -17.70
N THR A 69 -6.94 -3.65 -17.99
CA THR A 69 -7.38 -4.93 -17.39
C THR A 69 -6.75 -6.14 -18.07
N ILE A 70 -6.63 -6.15 -19.40
CA ILE A 70 -5.86 -7.18 -20.11
C ILE A 70 -4.42 -7.17 -19.62
N PHE A 71 -3.87 -5.97 -19.42
CA PHE A 71 -2.53 -5.77 -18.92
C PHE A 71 -2.36 -6.30 -17.48
N ARG A 72 -3.30 -5.99 -16.58
CA ARG A 72 -3.29 -6.52 -15.21
C ARG A 72 -3.39 -8.05 -15.18
N ARG A 73 -4.23 -8.65 -16.02
CA ARG A 73 -4.29 -10.12 -16.15
C ARG A 73 -2.96 -10.72 -16.64
N ARG A 74 -2.26 -10.04 -17.54
CA ARG A 74 -0.91 -10.48 -17.96
C ARG A 74 0.08 -10.38 -16.81
N LEU A 75 0.04 -9.31 -16.01
CA LEU A 75 0.88 -9.20 -14.82
C LEU A 75 0.55 -10.28 -13.78
N GLU A 76 -0.72 -10.58 -13.54
CA GLU A 76 -1.13 -11.67 -12.65
C GLU A 76 -0.61 -13.04 -13.15
N GLN A 77 -0.63 -13.26 -14.47
CA GLN A 77 -0.05 -14.48 -15.08
C GLN A 77 1.48 -14.51 -14.91
N ASN A 78 2.15 -13.40 -15.16
CA ASN A 78 3.60 -13.27 -15.04
C ASN A 78 4.06 -13.36 -13.58
N LEU A 79 3.22 -12.99 -12.61
CA LEU A 79 3.57 -13.03 -11.17
C LEU A 79 3.89 -14.46 -10.70
N GLY A 80 3.21 -15.47 -11.24
CA GLY A 80 3.53 -16.86 -10.94
C GLY A 80 4.94 -17.24 -11.40
N THR A 81 5.33 -16.79 -12.59
CA THR A 81 6.70 -16.94 -13.12
C THR A 81 7.70 -16.14 -12.29
N ALA A 82 7.38 -14.89 -11.93
CA ALA A 82 8.23 -14.01 -11.14
C ALA A 82 8.59 -14.61 -9.76
N LEU A 83 7.64 -15.29 -9.12
CA LEU A 83 7.87 -16.04 -7.88
C LEU A 83 8.90 -17.16 -8.06
N SER A 84 8.88 -17.86 -9.20
CA SER A 84 9.82 -18.95 -9.51
C SER A 84 11.18 -18.49 -10.03
N GLU A 85 11.24 -17.30 -10.63
CA GLU A 85 12.45 -16.71 -11.25
C GLU A 85 13.14 -15.67 -10.37
N GLU A 86 12.79 -15.60 -9.07
CA GLU A 86 13.40 -14.70 -8.08
C GLU A 86 13.36 -13.22 -8.47
N GLN A 87 12.31 -12.81 -9.20
CA GLN A 87 12.12 -11.43 -9.66
C GLN A 87 11.48 -10.51 -8.60
N LEU A 88 10.97 -11.09 -7.52
CA LEU A 88 10.42 -10.33 -6.38
C LEU A 88 11.53 -9.95 -5.41
N PHE A 89 11.43 -8.76 -4.83
CA PHE A 89 12.33 -8.32 -3.78
C PHE A 89 11.60 -7.47 -2.75
N LEU A 90 12.19 -7.30 -1.57
CA LEU A 90 11.64 -6.49 -0.51
C LEU A 90 12.35 -5.14 -0.42
N ARG A 91 11.56 -4.09 -0.21
CA ARG A 91 12.02 -2.84 0.40
C ARG A 91 11.54 -2.78 1.84
N PHE A 92 12.18 -1.93 2.63
CA PHE A 92 11.95 -1.88 4.06
C PHE A 92 11.70 -0.45 4.52
N GLU A 93 10.55 -0.23 5.15
CA GLU A 93 10.21 1.05 5.75
C GLU A 93 10.56 1.06 7.24
N PRO A 94 11.37 2.01 7.72
CA PRO A 94 11.73 2.08 9.13
C PRO A 94 10.55 2.51 10.02
N ILE A 95 10.30 1.72 11.06
CA ILE A 95 9.41 2.05 12.17
C ILE A 95 10.25 2.51 13.35
N VAL A 96 10.01 3.73 13.82
CA VAL A 96 10.84 4.45 14.78
C VAL A 96 10.13 4.57 16.12
N ASP A 97 10.85 4.29 17.21
CA ASP A 97 10.35 4.54 18.56
C ASP A 97 10.33 6.05 18.85
N ALA A 98 9.15 6.55 19.25
CA ALA A 98 8.88 7.98 19.42
C ALA A 98 9.78 8.66 20.47
N ALA A 99 10.21 7.92 21.49
CA ALA A 99 10.99 8.45 22.60
C ALA A 99 12.49 8.44 22.31
N SER A 100 13.00 7.36 21.72
CA SER A 100 14.43 7.13 21.51
C SER A 100 14.93 7.51 20.11
N GLN A 101 14.00 7.72 19.16
CA GLN A 101 14.27 7.95 17.73
C GLN A 101 15.09 6.83 17.07
N SER A 102 15.06 5.64 17.65
CA SER A 102 15.78 4.47 17.14
C SER A 102 14.82 3.61 16.32
N VAL A 103 15.29 3.07 15.20
CA VAL A 103 14.55 2.11 14.40
C VAL A 103 14.39 0.83 15.20
N CYS A 104 13.14 0.42 15.45
CA CYS A 104 12.81 -0.76 16.24
C CYS A 104 12.23 -1.90 15.40
N ALA A 105 11.65 -1.58 14.25
CA ALA A 105 11.16 -2.55 13.28
C ALA A 105 11.34 -2.02 11.86
N LEU A 106 11.36 -2.94 10.91
CA LEU A 106 11.36 -2.67 9.48
C LEU A 106 10.16 -3.35 8.85
N GLU A 107 9.24 -2.55 8.34
CA GLU A 107 8.04 -3.00 7.63
C GLU A 107 8.38 -3.34 6.19
N THR A 108 7.93 -4.49 5.71
CA THR A 108 8.31 -5.00 4.40
C THR A 108 7.33 -4.61 3.32
N HIS A 109 7.85 -4.11 2.21
CA HIS A 109 7.11 -3.76 1.02
C HIS A 109 7.59 -4.60 -0.16
N VAL A 110 6.71 -5.38 -0.77
CA VAL A 110 7.08 -6.22 -1.92
C VAL A 110 7.14 -5.38 -3.19
N CYS A 111 8.27 -5.48 -3.90
CA CYS A 111 8.49 -4.90 -5.21
C CYS A 111 8.79 -6.02 -6.23
N TRP A 112 8.69 -5.70 -7.52
CA TRP A 112 8.94 -6.66 -8.59
C TRP A 112 9.85 -6.06 -9.66
N ASP A 113 11.01 -6.68 -9.91
CA ASP A 113 11.87 -6.36 -11.03
C ASP A 113 11.39 -7.11 -12.30
N HIS A 114 10.57 -6.44 -13.10
CA HIS A 114 9.94 -7.05 -14.27
C HIS A 114 10.74 -6.75 -15.53
N ASP A 115 11.15 -7.78 -16.28
CA ASP A 115 12.04 -7.67 -17.46
C ASP A 115 11.70 -6.54 -18.44
N GLU A 116 10.43 -6.41 -18.84
CA GLU A 116 10.00 -5.37 -19.79
C GLU A 116 9.70 -3.98 -19.16
N ARG A 117 9.37 -3.94 -17.87
CA ARG A 117 8.88 -2.73 -17.20
C ARG A 117 9.92 -2.08 -16.29
N GLY A 118 10.98 -2.81 -15.96
CA GLY A 118 11.85 -2.50 -14.83
C GLY A 118 11.08 -2.67 -13.52
N ILE A 119 11.50 -1.90 -12.52
CA ILE A 119 10.97 -1.98 -11.16
C ILE A 119 9.51 -1.51 -11.12
N ILE A 120 8.63 -2.45 -10.79
CA ILE A 120 7.27 -2.23 -10.30
C ILE A 120 7.40 -1.99 -8.79
N ASP A 121 7.00 -0.79 -8.35
CA ASP A 121 7.09 -0.37 -6.94
C ASP A 121 6.00 -1.02 -6.08
N GLU A 122 6.11 -0.80 -4.76
CA GLU A 122 5.23 -1.40 -3.77
C GLU A 122 3.75 -1.05 -3.96
N GLU A 123 3.44 0.16 -4.44
CA GLU A 123 2.06 0.59 -4.62
C GLU A 123 1.40 -0.02 -5.86
N GLU A 124 2.14 -0.11 -6.98
CA GLU A 124 1.68 -0.82 -8.17
C GLU A 124 1.59 -2.33 -7.88
N PHE A 125 2.59 -2.89 -7.18
CA PHE A 125 2.62 -4.29 -6.82
C PHE A 125 1.43 -4.69 -5.94
N ALA A 126 1.16 -3.92 -4.87
CA ALA A 126 0.00 -4.15 -4.01
C ALA A 126 -1.31 -4.16 -4.82
N GLN A 127 -1.44 -3.24 -5.78
CA GLN A 127 -2.60 -3.23 -6.67
C GLN A 127 -2.67 -4.47 -7.56
N ILE A 128 -1.57 -5.03 -8.05
CA ILE A 128 -1.56 -6.26 -8.86
C ILE A 128 -1.99 -7.47 -8.02
N VAL A 129 -1.50 -7.55 -6.78
CA VAL A 129 -1.74 -8.68 -5.88
C VAL A 129 -3.12 -8.63 -5.24
N GLU A 130 -3.71 -7.45 -5.03
CA GLU A 130 -5.05 -7.31 -4.44
C GLU A 130 -6.10 -8.08 -5.25
N GLY A 131 -6.68 -9.11 -4.62
CA GLY A 131 -7.68 -9.99 -5.25
C GLY A 131 -7.12 -11.06 -6.19
N SER A 132 -5.79 -11.14 -6.35
CA SER A 132 -5.12 -12.21 -7.10
C SER A 132 -5.18 -13.54 -6.34
N SER A 133 -5.29 -14.65 -7.06
CA SER A 133 -5.17 -15.99 -6.47
C SER A 133 -3.77 -16.27 -5.91
N LEU A 134 -2.75 -15.52 -6.35
CA LEU A 134 -1.37 -15.66 -5.92
C LEU A 134 -1.03 -14.86 -4.66
N ALA A 135 -1.98 -14.09 -4.09
CA ALA A 135 -1.73 -13.30 -2.89
C ALA A 135 -1.20 -14.16 -1.72
N GLY A 136 -1.71 -15.38 -1.57
CA GLY A 136 -1.21 -16.32 -0.57
C GLY A 136 0.24 -16.73 -0.79
N ASP A 137 0.62 -17.04 -2.04
CA ASP A 137 1.98 -17.47 -2.39
C ASP A 137 3.00 -16.33 -2.24
N VAL A 138 2.61 -15.11 -2.63
CA VAL A 138 3.40 -13.90 -2.42
C VAL A 138 3.62 -13.65 -0.93
N GLY A 139 2.57 -13.76 -0.11
CA GLY A 139 2.69 -13.60 1.35
C GLY A 139 3.62 -14.65 1.97
N ARG A 140 3.57 -15.90 1.52
CA ARG A 140 4.48 -16.96 1.98
C ARG A 140 5.93 -16.65 1.65
N TRP A 141 6.19 -16.24 0.41
CA TRP A 141 7.50 -15.81 -0.04
C TRP A 141 7.99 -14.61 0.77
N ALA A 142 7.15 -13.60 0.98
CA ALA A 142 7.49 -12.38 1.71
C ALA A 142 7.88 -12.69 3.17
N ILE A 143 7.12 -13.54 3.87
CA ILE A 143 7.45 -13.97 5.25
C ILE A 143 8.81 -14.68 5.29
N ALA A 144 9.07 -15.60 4.36
CA ALA A 144 10.34 -16.33 4.32
C ALA A 144 11.53 -15.41 4.00
N GLU A 145 11.39 -14.52 3.02
CA GLU A 145 12.40 -13.51 2.66
C GLU A 145 12.66 -12.56 3.82
N ALA A 146 11.61 -12.03 4.43
CA ALA A 146 11.67 -11.13 5.58
C ALA A 146 12.44 -11.76 6.75
N CYS A 147 12.13 -13.01 7.11
CA CYS A 147 12.82 -13.72 8.19
C CYS A 147 14.31 -13.90 7.89
N ARG A 148 14.65 -14.28 6.65
CA ARG A 148 16.05 -14.47 6.23
C ARG A 148 16.83 -13.17 6.25
N ARG A 149 16.22 -12.04 5.86
CA ARG A 149 16.86 -10.71 5.95
C ARG A 149 17.01 -10.27 7.40
N ALA A 150 15.97 -10.47 8.22
CA ALA A 150 16.01 -10.13 9.64
C ALA A 150 17.14 -10.83 10.40
N ALA A 151 17.51 -12.06 10.02
CA ALA A 151 18.63 -12.79 10.61
C ALA A 151 19.97 -12.05 10.56
N LEU A 152 20.13 -11.10 9.61
CA LEU A 152 21.34 -10.32 9.42
C LEU A 152 21.35 -9.00 10.20
N TRP A 153 20.22 -8.61 10.80
CA TRP A 153 20.10 -7.37 11.56
C TRP A 153 20.33 -7.60 13.07
N PRO A 154 20.63 -6.54 13.84
CA PRO A 154 20.69 -6.62 15.29
C PRO A 154 19.42 -7.22 15.91
N GLU A 155 19.55 -7.99 17.00
CA GLU A 155 18.42 -8.65 17.67
C GLU A 155 17.32 -7.68 18.13
N SER A 156 17.68 -6.42 18.40
CA SER A 156 16.74 -5.37 18.81
C SER A 156 15.79 -4.92 17.69
N VAL A 157 16.09 -5.25 16.43
CA VAL A 157 15.29 -4.84 15.27
C VAL A 157 14.42 -6.00 14.80
N ARG A 158 13.13 -5.72 14.69
CA ARG A 158 12.11 -6.66 14.20
C ARG A 158 11.86 -6.48 12.70
N VAL A 159 11.22 -7.46 12.08
CA VAL A 159 10.69 -7.37 10.73
C VAL A 159 9.16 -7.50 10.79
N ALA A 160 8.45 -6.58 10.16
CA ALA A 160 6.99 -6.57 10.10
C ALA A 160 6.52 -6.91 8.68
N VAL A 161 5.58 -7.86 8.56
CA VAL A 161 5.10 -8.36 7.27
C VAL A 161 3.57 -8.39 7.25
N ASP A 162 2.99 -7.78 6.22
CA ASP A 162 1.57 -7.85 5.95
C ASP A 162 1.11 -9.26 5.59
N VAL A 163 0.04 -9.72 6.23
CA VAL A 163 -0.54 -11.03 5.99
C VAL A 163 -1.83 -10.90 5.17
N PRO A 164 -1.85 -11.37 3.91
CA PRO A 164 -3.08 -11.42 3.14
C PRO A 164 -4.14 -12.27 3.85
N VAL A 165 -5.41 -11.83 3.81
CA VAL A 165 -6.53 -12.55 4.43
C VAL A 165 -6.61 -14.01 3.95
N SER A 166 -6.38 -14.25 2.66
CA SER A 166 -6.38 -15.59 2.07
C SER A 166 -5.26 -16.48 2.61
N LEU A 167 -4.08 -15.91 2.93
CA LEU A 167 -2.99 -16.65 3.55
C LEU A 167 -3.32 -16.97 5.00
N PHE A 168 -3.81 -15.99 5.76
CA PHE A 168 -4.13 -16.18 7.18
C PHE A 168 -5.14 -17.33 7.40
N LEU A 169 -6.13 -17.42 6.51
CA LEU A 169 -7.18 -18.45 6.57
C LEU A 169 -6.76 -19.81 6.01
N ALA A 170 -5.53 -19.95 5.50
CA ALA A 170 -5.03 -21.24 5.00
C ALA A 170 -4.65 -22.17 6.17
N ASP A 171 -5.02 -23.45 6.06
CA ASP A 171 -4.81 -24.46 7.12
C ASP A 171 -3.33 -24.63 7.52
N ASP A 172 -2.42 -24.43 6.57
CA ASP A 172 -0.97 -24.60 6.73
C ASP A 172 -0.23 -23.29 7.07
N PHE A 173 -0.95 -22.18 7.26
CA PHE A 173 -0.34 -20.87 7.48
C PHE A 173 0.61 -20.85 8.69
N VAL A 174 0.15 -21.36 9.84
CA VAL A 174 0.95 -21.34 11.07
C VAL A 174 2.19 -22.24 10.93
N GLU A 175 2.05 -23.36 10.22
CA GLU A 175 3.19 -24.24 9.91
C GLU A 175 4.21 -23.51 9.05
N HIS A 176 3.77 -22.80 8.02
CA HIS A 176 4.63 -21.98 7.15
C HIS A 176 5.41 -20.92 7.94
N VAL A 177 4.73 -20.18 8.83
CA VAL A 177 5.39 -19.19 9.70
C VAL A 177 6.46 -19.84 10.58
N ALA A 178 6.12 -20.97 11.21
CA ALA A 178 7.08 -21.70 12.05
C ALA A 178 8.29 -22.19 11.24
N GLN A 179 8.08 -22.68 10.02
CA GLN A 179 9.15 -23.09 9.12
C GLN A 179 10.05 -21.91 8.74
N ALA A 180 9.48 -20.76 8.37
CA ALA A 180 10.24 -19.57 7.99
C ALA A 180 11.13 -19.04 9.13
N VAL A 181 10.57 -18.92 10.34
CA VAL A 181 11.30 -18.49 11.54
C VAL A 181 12.44 -19.47 11.86
N ASN A 182 12.15 -20.77 11.87
CA ASN A 182 13.14 -21.81 12.17
C ASN A 182 14.25 -21.88 11.12
N ALA A 183 13.91 -21.77 9.82
CA ALA A 183 14.88 -21.81 8.73
C ALA A 183 15.82 -20.59 8.75
N ALA A 184 15.31 -19.41 9.12
CA ALA A 184 16.12 -18.21 9.28
C ALA A 184 16.93 -18.18 10.59
N GLY A 185 16.54 -18.99 11.59
CA GLY A 185 17.22 -19.05 12.89
C GLY A 185 17.02 -17.80 13.74
N ILE A 186 15.94 -17.04 13.54
CA ILE A 186 15.61 -15.85 14.34
C ILE A 186 14.74 -16.21 15.54
N ALA A 187 14.82 -15.42 16.62
CA ALA A 187 13.85 -15.53 17.70
C ALA A 187 12.44 -15.21 17.16
N PRO A 188 11.38 -15.99 17.48
CA PRO A 188 10.04 -15.77 16.94
C PRO A 188 9.51 -14.34 17.13
N ALA A 189 9.80 -13.73 18.28
CA ALA A 189 9.39 -12.36 18.59
C ALA A 189 10.02 -11.27 17.69
N ARG A 190 11.00 -11.63 16.84
CA ARG A 190 11.56 -10.73 15.82
C ARG A 190 10.69 -10.65 14.56
N LEU A 191 9.80 -11.62 14.33
CA LEU A 191 8.79 -11.55 13.29
C LEU A 191 7.51 -10.94 13.87
N GLU A 192 7.06 -9.86 13.24
CA GLU A 192 5.79 -9.19 13.51
C GLU A 192 4.88 -9.40 12.30
N LEU A 193 3.69 -9.96 12.54
CA LEU A 193 2.70 -10.21 11.50
C LEU A 193 1.58 -9.18 11.60
N GLU A 194 1.36 -8.45 10.51
CA GLU A 194 0.31 -7.45 10.44
C GLU A 194 -0.96 -8.08 9.85
N ILE A 195 -2.04 -8.01 10.62
CA ILE A 195 -3.30 -8.69 10.35
C ILE A 195 -4.38 -7.62 10.19
N SER A 196 -4.94 -7.50 8.98
CA SER A 196 -6.08 -6.61 8.72
C SER A 196 -7.31 -7.02 9.53
N GLU A 197 -8.12 -6.03 9.93
CA GLU A 197 -9.43 -6.25 10.55
C GLU A 197 -10.35 -7.16 9.73
N ALA A 198 -10.15 -7.22 8.41
CA ALA A 198 -10.97 -8.03 7.51
C ALA A 198 -10.90 -9.53 7.81
N VAL A 199 -9.80 -10.01 8.42
CA VAL A 199 -9.65 -11.41 8.84
C VAL A 199 -10.75 -11.85 9.80
N PHE A 200 -11.23 -10.94 10.65
CA PHE A 200 -12.23 -11.25 11.69
C PHE A 200 -13.65 -11.45 11.16
N PHE A 201 -13.89 -11.19 9.88
CA PHE A 201 -15.17 -11.53 9.23
C PHE A 201 -15.25 -12.99 8.79
N GLY A 202 -14.12 -13.71 8.83
CA GLY A 202 -14.06 -15.14 8.54
C GLY A 202 -14.70 -16.00 9.64
N ASP A 203 -14.51 -17.32 9.53
CA ASP A 203 -14.95 -18.25 10.57
C ASP A 203 -14.18 -18.02 11.88
N ALA A 204 -14.89 -17.64 12.93
CA ALA A 204 -14.31 -17.32 14.22
C ALA A 204 -13.48 -18.47 14.82
N ASN A 205 -13.82 -19.74 14.55
CA ASN A 205 -13.05 -20.87 15.07
C ASN A 205 -11.70 -21.00 14.37
N ILE A 206 -11.65 -20.78 13.05
CA ILE A 206 -10.41 -20.80 12.27
C ILE A 206 -9.49 -19.68 12.76
N VAL A 207 -10.04 -18.47 12.90
CA VAL A 207 -9.29 -17.30 13.35
C VAL A 207 -8.76 -17.49 14.77
N ASP A 208 -9.62 -17.90 15.72
CA ASP A 208 -9.21 -18.12 17.11
C ASP A 208 -8.13 -19.22 17.22
N HIS A 209 -8.22 -20.28 16.41
CA HIS A 209 -7.22 -21.34 16.39
C HIS A 209 -5.86 -20.87 15.85
N ALA A 210 -5.87 -20.14 14.73
CA ALA A 210 -4.66 -19.59 14.13
C ALA A 210 -3.95 -18.61 15.08
N LEU A 211 -4.70 -17.67 15.67
CA LEU A 211 -4.16 -16.70 16.64
C LEU A 211 -3.56 -17.39 17.88
N ALA A 212 -4.26 -18.39 18.42
CA ALA A 212 -3.75 -19.15 19.57
C ALA A 212 -2.47 -19.92 19.23
N ALA A 213 -2.34 -20.44 18.01
CA ALA A 213 -1.16 -21.17 17.57
C ALA A 213 0.03 -20.22 17.29
N LEU A 214 -0.20 -19.06 16.66
CA LEU A 214 0.81 -18.00 16.48
C LEU A 214 1.32 -17.47 17.82
N PHE A 215 0.41 -17.25 18.78
CA PHE A 215 0.80 -16.85 20.13
C PHE A 215 1.69 -17.88 20.83
N LYS A 216 1.38 -19.18 20.67
CA LYS A 216 2.25 -20.27 21.19
C LYS A 216 3.60 -20.32 20.49
N LEU A 217 3.66 -19.97 19.20
CA LEU A 217 4.91 -19.85 18.45
C LEU A 217 5.76 -18.68 18.96
N GLY A 218 5.12 -17.63 19.49
CA GLY A 218 5.79 -16.47 20.09
C GLY A 218 6.17 -15.38 19.10
N VAL A 219 5.56 -15.38 17.91
CA VAL A 219 5.64 -14.25 16.98
C VAL A 219 4.80 -13.09 17.50
N ARG A 220 5.16 -11.86 17.10
CA ARG A 220 4.38 -10.67 17.46
C ARG A 220 3.23 -10.49 16.49
N LEU A 221 2.10 -10.01 16.99
CA LEU A 221 0.92 -9.75 16.18
C LEU A 221 0.52 -8.28 16.26
N THR A 222 0.28 -7.67 15.11
CA THR A 222 -0.20 -6.29 14.99
C THR A 222 -1.55 -6.29 14.29
N LEU A 223 -2.53 -5.61 14.88
CA LEU A 223 -3.83 -5.38 14.24
C LEU A 223 -3.71 -4.15 13.34
N ASP A 224 -3.84 -4.37 12.03
CA ASP A 224 -3.74 -3.31 11.02
C ASP A 224 -5.09 -2.75 10.60
N GLU A 225 -5.08 -1.54 10.02
CA GLU A 225 -6.25 -0.77 9.56
C GLU A 225 -7.24 -0.42 10.69
N PHE A 226 -6.74 -0.25 11.93
CA PHE A 226 -7.61 0.00 13.07
C PHE A 226 -8.28 1.36 13.02
N GLY A 227 -9.61 1.38 13.17
CA GLY A 227 -10.43 2.58 13.09
C GLY A 227 -11.04 2.85 11.70
N SER A 228 -10.81 1.99 10.73
CA SER A 228 -11.43 2.05 9.39
C SER A 228 -12.95 1.80 9.37
N GLY A 229 -13.53 1.38 10.50
CA GLY A 229 -14.98 1.26 10.72
C GLY A 229 -15.49 -0.16 10.97
N TYR A 230 -14.59 -1.14 11.13
CA TYR A 230 -14.91 -2.57 11.14
C TYR A 230 -14.59 -3.29 12.45
N SER A 231 -13.93 -2.60 13.41
CA SER A 231 -13.43 -3.22 14.64
C SER A 231 -14.53 -3.55 15.65
N SER A 232 -14.63 -4.82 16.02
CA SER A 232 -15.34 -5.23 17.23
C SER A 232 -14.36 -5.31 18.39
N LEU A 233 -14.50 -4.40 19.35
CA LEU A 233 -13.74 -4.35 20.62
C LEU A 233 -13.72 -5.71 21.36
N ALA A 234 -14.71 -6.57 21.09
CA ALA A 234 -14.76 -7.91 21.63
C ALA A 234 -13.59 -8.80 21.17
N TYR A 235 -13.11 -8.65 19.93
CA TYR A 235 -11.98 -9.43 19.40
C TYR A 235 -10.66 -8.94 19.94
N LEU A 236 -10.45 -7.62 20.01
CA LEU A 236 -9.26 -7.02 20.63
C LEU A 236 -9.02 -7.53 22.06
N ARG A 237 -10.09 -7.78 22.82
CA ARG A 237 -9.98 -8.31 24.18
C ARG A 237 -9.58 -9.79 24.24
N ARG A 238 -9.81 -10.55 23.18
CA ARG A 238 -9.64 -12.02 23.14
C ARG A 238 -8.39 -12.44 22.37
N ALA A 239 -7.97 -11.65 21.40
CA ALA A 239 -6.83 -11.92 20.54
C ALA A 239 -5.52 -11.43 21.19
N PRO A 240 -4.42 -12.19 21.07
CA PRO A 240 -3.15 -11.88 21.71
C PRO A 240 -2.34 -10.89 20.87
N PHE A 241 -2.86 -9.70 20.63
CA PHE A 241 -2.16 -8.65 19.90
C PHE A 241 -1.12 -7.95 20.77
N ASP A 242 0.02 -7.63 20.18
CA ASP A 242 1.08 -6.83 20.77
C ASP A 242 0.89 -5.34 20.49
N SER A 243 0.41 -5.01 19.29
CA SER A 243 0.29 -3.64 18.82
C SER A 243 -1.01 -3.41 18.04
N ILE A 244 -1.44 -2.16 18.01
CA ILE A 244 -2.48 -1.64 17.12
C ILE A 244 -1.85 -0.65 16.15
N LYS A 245 -1.99 -0.88 14.85
CA LYS A 245 -1.60 0.06 13.79
C LYS A 245 -2.81 0.88 13.36
N ILE A 246 -2.69 2.19 13.51
CA ILE A 246 -3.76 3.16 13.25
C ILE A 246 -3.91 3.33 11.74
N ASP A 247 -5.15 3.24 11.22
CA ASP A 247 -5.42 3.40 9.79
C ASP A 247 -4.79 4.67 9.21
N GLU A 248 -4.06 4.52 8.10
CA GLU A 248 -3.31 5.62 7.48
C GLU A 248 -4.22 6.78 7.04
N LYS A 249 -5.49 6.52 6.68
CA LYS A 249 -6.41 7.60 6.31
C LYS A 249 -6.77 8.43 7.52
N LEU A 250 -7.01 7.79 8.67
CA LEU A 250 -7.23 8.48 9.94
C LEU A 250 -6.02 9.35 10.30
N VAL A 251 -4.79 8.81 10.17
CA VAL A 251 -3.55 9.56 10.39
C VAL A 251 -3.41 10.75 9.42
N ALA A 252 -3.69 10.52 8.14
CA ALA A 252 -3.62 11.57 7.12
C ALA A 252 -4.68 12.67 7.31
N GLU A 253 -5.88 12.32 7.78
CA GLU A 253 -6.95 13.27 8.09
C GLU A 253 -6.65 14.05 9.38
N ALA A 254 -6.02 13.43 10.38
CA ALA A 254 -5.55 14.09 11.60
C ALA A 254 -4.52 15.22 11.33
N GLY A 255 -3.81 15.17 10.19
CA GLY A 255 -2.91 16.23 9.76
C GLY A 255 -3.57 17.49 9.17
N ARG A 256 -4.90 17.52 8.99
CA ARG A 256 -5.62 18.58 8.26
C ARG A 256 -6.32 19.64 9.15
N ASP A 257 -5.73 20.00 10.29
CA ASP A 257 -6.24 21.01 11.24
C ASP A 257 -7.66 20.74 11.82
N ASP A 258 -8.22 19.53 11.66
CA ASP A 258 -9.46 19.15 12.33
C ASP A 258 -9.17 18.42 13.65
N ASN A 259 -9.61 19.01 14.78
CA ASN A 259 -9.42 18.48 16.12
C ASN A 259 -10.09 17.11 16.35
N ARG A 260 -11.06 16.74 15.51
CA ARG A 260 -11.83 15.51 15.67
C ARG A 260 -10.99 14.24 15.49
N GLU A 261 -10.22 14.16 14.41
CA GLU A 261 -9.48 12.95 14.04
C GLU A 261 -8.31 12.70 15.01
N LEU A 262 -7.61 13.75 15.45
CA LEU A 262 -6.65 13.68 16.56
C LEU A 262 -7.31 13.20 17.87
N GLY A 263 -8.58 13.54 18.10
CA GLY A 263 -9.37 13.02 19.22
C GLY A 263 -9.60 11.51 19.13
N LEU A 264 -9.84 10.98 17.93
CA LEU A 264 -9.96 9.53 17.70
C LEU A 264 -8.64 8.82 17.91
N VAL A 265 -7.53 9.37 17.40
CA VAL A 265 -6.18 8.84 17.66
C VAL A 265 -5.92 8.74 19.17
N ARG A 266 -6.20 9.78 19.95
CA ARG A 266 -6.07 9.74 21.42
C ARG A 266 -6.93 8.64 22.06
N ALA A 267 -8.15 8.43 21.57
CA ALA A 267 -9.02 7.37 22.07
C ALA A 267 -8.45 5.97 21.77
N ILE A 268 -7.87 5.77 20.57
CA ILE A 268 -7.21 4.52 20.20
C ILE A 268 -5.97 4.28 21.09
N VAL A 269 -5.14 5.30 21.32
CA VAL A 269 -3.99 5.19 22.23
C VAL A 269 -4.42 4.82 23.65
N ALA A 270 -5.48 5.45 24.18
CA ALA A 270 -6.01 5.11 25.49
C ALA A 270 -6.55 3.67 25.56
N LEU A 271 -7.21 3.20 24.51
CA LEU A 271 -7.69 1.82 24.40
C LEU A 271 -6.53 0.83 24.37
N ALA A 272 -5.51 1.07 23.53
CA ALA A 272 -4.33 0.22 23.44
C ALA A 272 -3.63 0.12 24.80
N GLY A 273 -3.45 1.26 25.50
CA GLY A 273 -2.89 1.28 26.85
C GLY A 273 -3.71 0.47 27.86
N ALA A 274 -5.04 0.53 27.81
CA ALA A 274 -5.91 -0.28 28.66
C ALA A 274 -5.81 -1.79 28.38
N LEU A 275 -5.45 -2.15 27.14
CA LEU A 275 -5.24 -3.53 26.69
C LEU A 275 -3.77 -3.98 26.76
N GLN A 276 -2.86 -3.10 27.23
CA GLN A 276 -1.41 -3.34 27.28
C GLN A 276 -0.79 -3.60 25.90
N MET A 277 -1.32 -2.93 24.88
CA MET A 277 -0.83 -2.98 23.51
C MET A 277 -0.07 -1.69 23.17
N ASP A 278 0.92 -1.82 22.31
CA ASP A 278 1.61 -0.68 21.70
C ASP A 278 0.77 -0.06 20.57
N THR A 279 1.11 1.16 20.16
CA THR A 279 0.47 1.83 19.02
C THR A 279 1.48 2.20 17.95
N ILE A 280 1.10 2.01 16.69
CA ILE A 280 1.88 2.32 15.50
C ILE A 280 1.07 3.30 14.64
N ALA A 281 1.71 4.36 14.15
CA ALA A 281 1.13 5.24 13.13
C ALA A 281 2.12 5.41 11.97
N ASN A 282 1.66 5.13 10.76
CA ASN A 282 2.44 5.24 9.52
C ASN A 282 1.96 6.39 8.63
N GLY A 283 2.67 6.64 7.53
CA GLY A 283 2.32 7.66 6.56
C GLY A 283 2.55 9.09 7.07
N ILE A 284 3.46 9.30 8.02
CA ILE A 284 3.75 10.62 8.56
C ILE A 284 4.63 11.41 7.59
N GLU A 285 4.09 12.51 7.06
CA GLU A 285 4.75 13.36 6.06
C GLU A 285 5.14 14.76 6.58
N SER A 286 4.68 15.14 7.78
CA SER A 286 4.84 16.50 8.32
C SER A 286 5.29 16.50 9.77
N ALA A 287 6.21 17.40 10.11
CA ALA A 287 6.69 17.59 11.48
C ALA A 287 5.55 17.99 12.44
N VAL A 288 4.54 18.71 11.95
CA VAL A 288 3.37 19.10 12.77
C VAL A 288 2.55 17.85 13.13
N LEU A 289 2.31 16.96 12.16
CA LEU A 289 1.60 15.71 12.40
C LEU A 289 2.41 14.80 13.33
N LEU A 290 3.73 14.70 13.11
CA LEU A 290 4.63 13.94 13.97
C LEU A 290 4.50 14.36 15.45
N GLU A 291 4.64 15.65 15.74
CA GLU A 291 4.53 16.14 17.11
C GLU A 291 3.13 15.94 17.68
N SER A 292 2.08 16.12 16.88
CA SER A 292 0.70 15.87 17.31
C SER A 292 0.47 14.40 17.68
N LEU A 293 1.02 13.44 16.92
CA LEU A 293 0.92 12.01 17.22
C LEU A 293 1.74 11.63 18.46
N LYS A 294 2.92 12.21 18.65
CA LYS A 294 3.72 12.05 19.87
C LYS A 294 2.98 12.56 21.10
N ASP A 295 2.34 13.73 21.00
CA ASP A 295 1.50 14.30 22.07
C ASP A 295 0.27 13.44 22.37
N CYS A 296 -0.24 12.70 21.38
CA CYS A 296 -1.30 11.72 21.61
C CYS A 296 -0.81 10.46 22.33
N GLY A 297 0.50 10.25 22.43
CA GLY A 297 1.11 9.10 23.07
C GLY A 297 1.33 7.91 22.13
N VAL A 298 1.34 8.12 20.82
CA VAL A 298 1.67 7.06 19.86
C VAL A 298 3.11 6.60 20.09
N ARG A 299 3.32 5.29 20.24
CA ARG A 299 4.63 4.74 20.64
C ARG A 299 5.60 4.59 19.47
N TYR A 300 5.13 4.04 18.36
CA TYR A 300 5.93 3.77 17.18
C TYR A 300 5.41 4.56 15.98
N LEU A 301 6.32 5.10 15.19
CA LEU A 301 6.04 6.09 14.15
C LEU A 301 6.78 5.69 12.88
N GLY A 302 6.07 5.64 11.76
CA GLY A 302 6.60 5.34 10.43
C GLY A 302 6.20 6.42 9.43
N GLY A 303 6.91 6.48 8.31
CA GLY A 303 6.54 7.33 7.20
C GLY A 303 7.68 8.15 6.59
N PRO A 304 7.38 8.85 5.48
CA PRO A 304 8.35 9.57 4.66
C PRO A 304 9.17 10.63 5.39
N ILE A 305 8.64 11.20 6.49
CA ILE A 305 9.39 12.14 7.33
C ILE A 305 10.67 11.53 7.92
N PHE A 306 10.67 10.21 8.13
CA PHE A 306 11.83 9.44 8.57
C PHE A 306 12.61 8.96 7.35
N SER A 307 12.00 8.13 6.52
CA SER A 307 12.61 7.57 5.31
C SER A 307 11.54 7.08 4.36
N GLU A 308 11.83 7.14 3.05
CA GLU A 308 11.14 6.28 2.08
C GLU A 308 11.59 4.82 2.29
N PRO A 309 10.87 3.81 1.78
CA PRO A 309 11.31 2.43 1.83
C PRO A 309 12.70 2.25 1.20
N VAL A 310 13.62 1.62 1.95
CA VAL A 310 15.02 1.44 1.55
C VAL A 310 15.31 0.03 1.07
N ASP A 311 16.41 -0.14 0.35
CA ASP A 311 16.93 -1.45 -0.04
C ASP A 311 17.79 -2.07 1.07
N TYR A 312 18.21 -3.31 0.83
CA TYR A 312 19.02 -4.08 1.77
C TYR A 312 20.39 -3.46 2.03
N ASP A 313 21.05 -2.94 1.00
CA ASP A 313 22.39 -2.36 1.12
C ASP A 313 22.39 -1.13 2.04
N THR A 314 21.36 -0.28 1.91
CA THR A 314 21.17 0.87 2.81
C THR A 314 20.98 0.43 4.26
N ILE A 315 20.23 -0.65 4.52
CA ILE A 315 20.02 -1.16 5.88
C ILE A 315 21.34 -1.67 6.47
N GLU A 316 22.13 -2.40 5.69
CA GLU A 316 23.42 -2.92 6.14
C GLU A 316 24.37 -1.78 6.52
N GLU A 317 24.44 -0.73 5.72
CA GLU A 317 25.24 0.47 6.00
C GLU A 317 24.79 1.18 7.28
N GLU A 318 23.48 1.44 7.41
CA GLU A 318 22.91 2.17 8.55
C GLU A 318 22.95 1.37 9.87
N MET A 319 22.85 0.04 9.78
CA MET A 319 22.90 -0.87 10.93
C MET A 319 24.33 -1.27 11.33
N ALA A 320 25.36 -0.91 10.56
CA ALA A 320 26.76 -1.27 10.85
C ALA A 320 27.23 -0.81 12.25
N GLY A 321 26.65 0.28 12.77
CA GLY A 321 26.90 0.80 14.12
C GLY A 321 26.13 0.10 15.24
N GLY A 322 25.33 -0.92 14.94
CA GLY A 322 24.49 -1.67 15.90
C GLY A 322 23.21 -0.94 16.34
N THR A 323 23.01 0.32 15.94
CA THR A 323 21.77 1.06 16.17
C THR A 323 21.56 2.04 15.03
N TRP A 324 20.40 1.96 14.39
CA TRP A 324 19.99 2.93 13.38
C TRP A 324 19.07 3.99 14.03
N LYS A 325 19.49 5.26 13.99
CA LYS A 325 18.67 6.39 14.47
C LYS A 325 18.33 7.30 13.31
N ILE A 326 17.06 7.67 13.22
CA ILE A 326 16.57 8.55 12.15
C ILE A 326 16.03 9.82 12.79
N VAL A 327 16.65 10.95 12.43
CA VAL A 327 16.14 12.27 12.79
C VAL A 327 15.11 12.68 11.73
N PRO A 328 13.88 13.06 12.11
CA PRO A 328 12.86 13.53 11.18
C PRO A 328 13.36 14.72 10.35
N GLY A 329 13.22 14.65 9.02
CA GLY A 329 13.66 15.71 8.11
C GLY A 329 12.51 16.52 7.54
N ALA A 330 12.50 17.85 7.72
CA ALA A 330 11.45 18.74 7.21
C ALA A 330 11.39 18.80 5.66
N ASP A 331 12.49 18.49 4.97
CA ASP A 331 12.58 18.47 3.50
C ASP A 331 12.25 17.09 2.89
N ARG A 332 11.91 16.09 3.71
CA ARG A 332 11.58 14.73 3.27
C ARG A 332 10.06 14.60 3.08
N SER A 333 9.52 15.30 2.08
CA SER A 333 8.12 15.08 1.66
C SER A 333 8.06 13.84 0.78
N ARG A 334 7.08 12.94 1.03
CA ARG A 334 6.77 11.82 0.13
C ARG A 334 6.69 12.34 -1.29
N ARG A 335 7.42 11.72 -2.23
CA ARG A 335 7.16 12.02 -3.65
C ARG A 335 5.68 11.72 -3.90
N ALA A 336 4.98 12.63 -4.57
CA ALA A 336 3.55 12.43 -4.77
C ALA A 336 3.29 11.07 -5.42
N ARG A 337 2.30 10.35 -4.87
CA ARG A 337 1.86 9.04 -5.27
C ARG A 337 1.87 8.86 -6.80
N ARG A 338 2.75 8.00 -7.31
CA ARG A 338 2.87 7.71 -8.74
C ARG A 338 1.99 6.52 -9.06
N ARG A 339 1.24 6.62 -10.15
CA ARG A 339 0.58 5.49 -10.77
C ARG A 339 1.34 5.17 -12.03
N THR A 340 1.69 3.91 -12.22
CA THR A 340 2.20 3.47 -13.51
C THR A 340 1.07 3.55 -14.51
N VAL A 341 1.27 4.36 -15.54
CA VAL A 341 0.34 4.58 -16.63
C VAL A 341 1.12 4.27 -17.87
N PHE A 342 0.86 3.15 -18.55
CA PHE A 342 1.55 2.80 -19.78
C PHE A 342 0.68 3.15 -20.98
N ARG A 343 0.74 4.41 -21.42
CA ARG A 343 -0.11 4.89 -22.51
C ARG A 343 0.60 5.89 -23.42
N LYS A 344 0.22 5.90 -24.69
CA LYS A 344 0.66 6.94 -25.63
C LYS A 344 -0.04 8.25 -25.31
N ILE A 345 0.74 9.31 -25.17
CA ILE A 345 0.27 10.68 -24.99
C ILE A 345 1.02 11.60 -25.96
N GLN A 346 0.53 12.82 -26.12
CA GLN A 346 1.26 13.86 -26.84
C GLN A 346 1.93 14.80 -25.83
N VAL A 347 3.18 15.15 -26.09
CA VAL A 347 3.84 16.28 -25.42
C VAL A 347 4.17 17.32 -26.46
N ILE A 348 3.86 18.58 -26.16
CA ILE A 348 4.01 19.69 -27.08
C ILE A 348 5.12 20.59 -26.57
N HIS A 349 6.07 20.91 -27.43
CA HIS A 349 7.13 21.89 -27.18
C HIS A 349 7.23 22.83 -28.37
N ASP A 350 7.15 24.13 -28.10
CA ASP A 350 6.99 25.16 -29.13
C ASP A 350 5.84 24.82 -30.09
N ASP A 351 6.15 24.63 -31.38
CA ASP A 351 5.18 24.35 -32.46
C ASP A 351 5.12 22.85 -32.84
N TYR A 352 5.72 21.96 -32.05
CA TYR A 352 5.80 20.53 -32.35
C TYR A 352 5.10 19.67 -31.30
N ALA A 353 4.33 18.69 -31.75
CA ALA A 353 3.74 17.64 -30.93
C ALA A 353 4.50 16.33 -31.13
N TYR A 354 4.88 15.70 -30.03
CA TYR A 354 5.62 14.45 -30.01
C TYR A 354 4.80 13.37 -29.31
N GLU A 355 4.69 12.21 -29.95
CA GLU A 355 4.09 11.04 -29.32
C GLU A 355 5.10 10.37 -28.38
N VAL A 356 4.75 10.30 -27.09
CA VAL A 356 5.56 9.65 -26.07
C VAL A 356 4.74 8.62 -25.32
N THR A 357 5.41 7.66 -24.72
CA THR A 357 4.81 6.74 -23.77
C THR A 357 4.88 7.40 -22.40
N LEU A 358 3.73 7.82 -21.85
CA LEU A 358 3.62 8.04 -20.41
C LEU A 358 3.91 6.68 -19.76
N ARG A 359 4.77 6.69 -18.74
CA ARG A 359 5.18 5.53 -17.95
C ARG A 359 4.61 5.63 -16.55
N ASN A 360 4.75 6.78 -15.91
CA ASN A 360 4.21 7.05 -14.56
C ASN A 360 3.53 8.43 -14.53
N LEU A 361 2.54 8.59 -13.66
CA LEU A 361 1.86 9.86 -13.40
C LEU A 361 1.57 10.01 -11.91
N SER A 362 1.92 11.14 -11.32
CA SER A 362 1.52 11.53 -9.97
C SER A 362 0.80 12.87 -9.96
N LYS A 363 0.39 13.33 -8.78
CA LYS A 363 -0.14 14.69 -8.62
C LYS A 363 0.86 15.79 -8.94
N THR A 364 2.16 15.51 -8.86
CA THR A 364 3.23 16.52 -8.97
C THR A 364 4.20 16.24 -10.10
N GLY A 365 3.95 15.23 -10.95
CA GLY A 365 4.88 14.92 -12.01
C GLY A 365 4.49 13.71 -12.85
N ALA A 366 5.30 13.45 -13.87
CA ALA A 366 5.12 12.36 -14.80
C ALA A 366 6.47 11.78 -15.22
N LEU A 367 6.51 10.50 -15.59
CA LEU A 367 7.63 9.90 -16.29
C LEU A 367 7.17 9.62 -17.71
N ILE A 368 7.87 10.18 -18.70
CA ILE A 368 7.60 9.93 -20.13
C ILE A 368 8.80 9.24 -20.76
N GLN A 369 8.56 8.48 -21.81
CA GLN A 369 9.60 7.83 -22.61
C GLN A 369 9.31 7.98 -24.11
N GLY A 370 10.36 8.16 -24.90
CA GLY A 370 10.28 8.20 -26.36
C GLY A 370 10.92 9.43 -26.98
N LEU A 371 11.50 10.31 -26.16
CA LEU A 371 12.29 11.46 -26.60
C LEU A 371 13.71 11.29 -26.09
N ALA A 372 14.68 11.27 -27.00
CA ALA A 372 16.09 11.18 -26.64
C ALA A 372 16.67 12.57 -26.30
N ASP A 373 17.57 12.61 -25.32
CA ASP A 373 18.46 13.74 -25.05
C ASP A 373 17.76 15.08 -24.75
N VAL A 374 16.54 15.02 -24.18
CA VAL A 374 15.81 16.23 -23.81
C VAL A 374 16.52 16.97 -22.66
N PRO A 375 16.90 18.25 -22.79
CA PRO A 375 17.57 18.99 -21.75
C PRO A 375 16.69 19.20 -20.50
N LYS A 376 17.33 19.21 -19.32
CA LYS A 376 16.66 19.67 -18.09
C LYS A 376 16.26 21.13 -18.23
N GLY A 377 15.08 21.49 -17.72
CA GLY A 377 14.48 22.81 -17.86
C GLY A 377 13.58 22.98 -19.10
N THR A 378 13.56 22.00 -20.00
CA THR A 378 12.62 22.01 -21.14
C THR A 378 11.19 21.96 -20.62
N GLN A 379 10.33 22.88 -21.08
CA GLN A 379 8.91 22.88 -20.74
C GLN A 379 8.09 22.18 -21.81
N PHE A 380 7.21 21.28 -21.39
CA PHE A 380 6.22 20.63 -22.23
C PHE A 380 4.81 21.04 -21.82
N VAL A 381 3.93 21.16 -22.80
CA VAL A 381 2.49 20.96 -22.57
C VAL A 381 2.20 19.48 -22.76
N VAL A 382 1.92 18.78 -21.67
CA VAL A 382 1.58 17.36 -21.61
C VAL A 382 0.08 17.22 -21.85
N ASP A 383 -0.29 16.62 -22.98
CA ASP A 383 -1.68 16.29 -23.29
C ASP A 383 -2.00 14.87 -22.79
N LEU A 384 -2.75 14.82 -21.69
CA LEU A 384 -3.18 13.60 -21.03
C LEU A 384 -4.45 13.00 -21.68
N GLY A 385 -4.95 13.57 -22.78
CA GLY A 385 -6.17 13.13 -23.45
C GLY A 385 -7.44 13.67 -22.80
N GLY A 386 -8.57 13.59 -23.52
CA GLY A 386 -9.88 14.02 -23.00
C GLY A 386 -9.98 15.52 -22.66
N GLY A 387 -9.09 16.34 -23.22
CA GLY A 387 -8.99 17.78 -22.94
C GLY A 387 -8.19 18.15 -21.69
N GLN A 388 -7.49 17.19 -21.08
CA GLN A 388 -6.62 17.45 -19.93
C GLN A 388 -5.21 17.81 -20.39
N LEU A 389 -4.84 19.09 -20.23
CA LEU A 389 -3.51 19.60 -20.52
C LEU A 389 -2.81 20.00 -19.21
N ALA A 390 -1.53 19.69 -19.09
CA ALA A 390 -0.68 20.12 -17.98
C ALA A 390 0.62 20.71 -18.51
N VAL A 391 1.08 21.82 -17.95
CA VAL A 391 2.43 22.33 -18.24
C VAL A 391 3.38 21.70 -17.23
N ALA A 392 4.44 21.06 -17.72
CA ALA A 392 5.42 20.39 -16.88
C ALA A 392 6.84 20.66 -17.38
N THR A 393 7.80 20.68 -16.46
CA THR A 393 9.21 20.96 -16.74
C THR A 393 10.03 19.69 -16.58
N VAL A 394 10.94 19.44 -17.52
CA VAL A 394 11.90 18.32 -17.43
C VAL A 394 12.87 18.59 -16.28
N ILE A 395 12.74 17.85 -15.19
CA ILE A 395 13.66 17.91 -14.04
C ILE A 395 14.74 16.82 -14.10
N ARG A 396 14.46 15.72 -14.81
CA ARG A 396 15.34 14.56 -14.96
C ARG A 396 15.32 14.10 -16.41
N SER A 397 16.48 13.73 -16.92
CA SER A 397 16.64 13.17 -18.26
C SER A 397 17.65 12.04 -18.17
N ASN A 398 17.28 10.87 -18.67
CA ASN A 398 18.12 9.68 -18.74
C ASN A 398 17.84 8.95 -20.05
N GLY A 399 18.70 9.17 -21.06
CA GLY A 399 18.51 8.61 -22.40
C GLY A 399 17.19 9.05 -23.03
N ASP A 400 16.30 8.09 -23.30
CA ASP A 400 14.99 8.31 -23.89
C ASP A 400 13.86 8.51 -22.86
N VAL A 401 14.20 8.61 -21.57
CA VAL A 401 13.25 8.76 -20.45
C VAL A 401 13.41 10.13 -19.79
N GLN A 402 12.29 10.84 -19.60
CA GLN A 402 12.25 12.14 -18.92
C GLN A 402 11.30 12.12 -17.72
N GLY A 403 11.78 12.67 -16.61
CA GLY A 403 10.95 13.01 -15.46
C GLY A 403 10.49 14.46 -15.57
N LEU A 404 9.17 14.66 -15.54
CA LEU A 404 8.49 15.93 -15.59
C LEU A 404 7.91 16.27 -14.22
N GLU A 405 7.96 17.55 -13.82
CA GLU A 405 7.25 18.12 -12.66
C GLU A 405 6.49 19.39 -13.01
#